data_AF-A0A922ISF6-F1
#
_entry.id   AF-A0A922ISF6-F1
#
_cell.length_a   1.000
_cell.length_b   1.000
_cell.length_c   1.000
_cell.angle_alpha   90.00
_cell.angle_beta   90.00
_cell.angle_gamma   90.00
#
_symmetry.space_group_name_H-M   'P 1'
#
loop_
_entity.id
_entity.type
_entity.pdbx_description
1 polymer ?
#
loop_
_entity_poly.entity_id
_entity_poly.type
_entity_poly.pdbx_seq_one_letter_code
_entity_poly.pdbx_strand_id
1 'polypeptide(L)'
;MNPSKLELLLQQQMKLIQMLADAKLTSNPQPSSSNPTTTAPSVDGIANSISEFHYDPESNVTFDMQFRRYEDLFKFDFTNQDDAWKVRLLLRKLDPSELDSVSKQLSVT
;
A
#
# COMPACT_ATOMS: atom_id res chain seq x y z
N MET A 1 -21.68 19.72 -32.14
CA MET A 1 -21.51 19.97 -30.70
C MET A 1 -22.00 21.37 -30.41
N ASN A 2 -23.04 21.56 -29.59
CA ASN A 2 -23.61 22.87 -29.32
C ASN A 2 -22.80 23.61 -28.22
N PRO A 3 -22.58 24.93 -28.34
CA PRO A 3 -21.75 25.69 -27.39
C PRO A 3 -22.28 25.61 -25.95
N SER A 4 -23.60 25.57 -25.76
CA SER A 4 -24.22 25.44 -24.43
C SER A 4 -23.91 24.10 -23.75
N LYS A 5 -23.66 23.02 -24.51
CA LYS A 5 -23.28 21.72 -23.95
C LYS A 5 -21.82 21.70 -23.50
N LEU A 6 -20.96 22.46 -24.18
CA LEU A 6 -19.56 22.62 -23.77
C LEU A 6 -19.43 23.39 -22.46
N GLU A 7 -20.16 24.50 -22.35
CA GLU A 7 -20.27 25.30 -21.12
C GLU A 7 -20.76 24.45 -19.94
N LEU A 8 -21.81 23.64 -20.15
CA LEU A 8 -22.33 22.74 -19.11
C LEU A 8 -21.30 21.71 -18.66
N LEU A 9 -20.52 21.15 -19.60
CA LEU A 9 -19.49 20.16 -19.29
C LEU A 9 -18.34 20.78 -18.49
N LEU A 10 -17.92 22.00 -18.88
CA LEU A 10 -16.86 22.73 -18.20
C LEU A 10 -17.29 23.12 -16.77
N GLN A 11 -18.52 23.58 -16.62
CA GLN A 11 -19.09 23.95 -15.32
C GLN A 11 -19.24 22.73 -14.40
N GLN A 12 -19.63 21.58 -14.95
CA GLN A 12 -19.64 20.31 -14.22
C GLN A 12 -18.23 19.90 -13.78
N GLN A 13 -17.24 20.03 -14.66
CA GLN A 13 -15.86 19.67 -14.34
C GLN A 13 -15.28 20.55 -13.22
N MET A 14 -15.55 21.86 -13.27
CA MET A 14 -15.17 22.81 -12.21
C MET A 14 -15.79 22.45 -10.85
N LYS A 15 -17.06 22.02 -10.84
CA LYS A 15 -17.74 21.60 -9.60
C LYS A 15 -17.14 20.35 -8.98
N LEU A 16 -16.72 19.39 -9.80
CA LEU A 16 -16.04 18.18 -9.32
C LEU A 16 -14.66 18.50 -8.73
N ILE A 17 -13.90 19.39 -9.39
CA ILE A 17 -12.59 19.85 -8.89
C ILE A 17 -12.74 20.57 -7.55
N GLN A 18 -13.73 21.45 -7.42
CA GLN A 18 -14.01 22.16 -6.17
C GLN A 18 -14.34 21.20 -5.03
N MET A 19 -15.21 20.20 -5.28
CA MET A 19 -15.57 19.20 -4.28
C MET A 19 -14.36 18.36 -3.83
N LEU A 20 -13.45 18.03 -4.75
CA LEU A 20 -12.23 17.29 -4.45
C LEU A 20 -11.24 18.14 -3.63
N ALA A 21 -11.16 19.44 -3.93
CA ALA A 21 -10.32 20.39 -3.20
C ALA A 21 -10.84 20.63 -1.77
N ASP A 22 -12.16 20.81 -1.61
CA ASP A 22 -12.79 20.99 -0.30
C ASP A 22 -12.64 19.74 0.57
N ALA A 23 -12.77 18.53 -0.01
CA ALA A 23 -12.55 17.27 0.70
C ALA A 23 -11.10 17.09 1.19
N LYS A 24 -10.10 17.74 0.58
CA LYS A 24 -8.72 17.72 1.08
C LYS A 24 -8.49 18.66 2.27
N LEU A 25 -9.35 19.66 2.48
CA LEU A 25 -9.19 20.67 3.54
C LEU A 25 -9.95 20.32 4.83
N THR A 26 -10.89 19.36 4.82
CA THR A 26 -11.61 18.93 6.04
C THR A 26 -10.90 17.82 6.83
N SER A 27 -9.73 17.37 6.36
CA SER A 27 -8.82 16.54 7.15
C SER A 27 -8.18 17.39 8.25
N ASN A 28 -8.87 17.46 9.39
CA ASN A 28 -8.41 17.96 10.68
C ASN A 28 -6.90 17.75 10.91
N PRO A 29 -6.08 18.82 11.03
CA PRO A 29 -4.69 18.69 11.43
C PRO A 29 -4.64 18.56 12.95
N GLN A 30 -4.52 17.32 13.42
CA GLN A 30 -3.95 17.10 14.75
C GLN A 30 -2.50 17.62 14.72
N PRO A 31 -2.02 18.34 15.74
CA PRO A 31 -0.68 18.92 15.71
C PRO A 31 0.35 17.81 15.86
N SER A 32 0.85 17.32 14.74
CA SER A 32 2.12 16.62 14.67
C SER A 32 2.98 17.38 13.67
N SER A 33 3.89 18.16 14.23
CA SER A 33 4.98 18.82 13.53
C SER A 33 5.57 17.92 12.45
N SER A 34 5.33 18.24 11.18
CA SER A 34 6.24 17.87 10.11
C SER A 34 5.98 18.77 8.90
N ASN A 35 7.06 19.40 8.45
CA ASN A 35 7.10 20.30 7.30
C ASN A 35 6.62 19.58 6.03
N PRO A 36 6.09 20.29 5.02
CA PRO A 36 5.92 19.74 3.68
C PRO A 36 7.29 19.71 2.98
N THR A 37 8.21 18.94 3.54
CA THR A 37 9.35 18.44 2.77
C THR A 37 8.80 17.25 2.03
N THR A 38 8.88 17.25 0.69
CA THR A 38 8.77 16.05 -0.14
C THR A 38 9.82 15.06 0.35
N THR A 39 9.50 14.37 1.44
CA THR A 39 10.36 13.40 2.07
C THR A 39 9.99 12.11 1.41
N ALA A 40 10.96 11.47 0.75
CA ALA A 40 10.77 10.12 0.27
C ALA A 40 10.12 9.28 1.40
N PRO A 41 9.13 8.44 1.09
CA PRO A 41 8.45 7.67 2.11
C PRO A 41 9.49 6.91 2.94
N SER A 42 9.39 7.02 4.27
CA SER A 42 10.34 6.34 5.15
C SER A 42 10.23 4.83 4.95
N VAL A 43 11.32 4.09 5.20
CA VAL A 43 11.33 2.62 5.10
C VAL A 43 10.20 2.01 5.92
N ASP A 44 9.92 2.54 7.11
CA ASP A 44 8.80 2.11 7.94
C ASP A 44 7.43 2.44 7.33
N GLY A 45 7.29 3.59 6.67
CA GLY A 45 6.08 3.96 5.94
C GLY A 45 5.81 3.03 4.75
N ILE A 46 6.86 2.66 4.01
CA ILE A 46 6.79 1.68 2.92
C ILE A 46 6.47 0.28 3.47
N ALA A 47 7.12 -0.11 4.58
CA ALA A 47 6.84 -1.38 5.24
C ALA A 47 5.40 -1.49 5.76
N ASN A 48 4.82 -0.38 6.22
CA ASN A 48 3.45 -0.34 6.72
C ASN A 48 2.39 -0.29 5.59
N SER A 49 2.78 0.04 4.36
CA SER A 49 1.85 0.01 3.21
C SER A 49 1.64 -1.41 2.65
N ILE A 50 2.52 -2.36 3.01
CA ILE A 50 2.35 -3.78 2.68
C ILE A 50 1.18 -4.34 3.49
N SER A 51 0.19 -4.87 2.77
CA SER A 51 -0.97 -5.53 3.38
C SER A 51 -0.56 -6.88 3.95
N GLU A 52 -1.34 -7.37 4.92
CA GLU A 52 -1.12 -8.68 5.54
C GLU A 52 -1.33 -9.81 4.51
N PHE A 53 -0.39 -10.75 4.50
CA PHE A 53 -0.41 -11.95 3.67
C PHE A 53 -1.42 -12.92 4.29
N HIS A 54 -2.54 -13.09 3.60
CA HIS A 54 -3.56 -14.09 3.93
C HIS A 54 -3.43 -15.28 2.98
N TYR A 55 -3.35 -16.49 3.52
CA TYR A 55 -3.51 -17.68 2.71
C TYR A 55 -4.99 -18.02 2.62
N ASP A 56 -5.45 -18.27 1.40
CA ASP A 56 -6.79 -18.78 1.19
C ASP A 56 -6.73 -19.94 0.16
N PRO A 57 -6.87 -21.19 0.64
CA PRO A 57 -6.83 -22.37 -0.21
C PRO A 57 -8.05 -22.48 -1.13
N GLU A 58 -9.20 -21.87 -0.79
CA GLU A 58 -10.38 -21.89 -1.67
C GLU A 58 -10.23 -20.90 -2.83
N SER A 59 -9.61 -19.74 -2.60
CA SER A 59 -9.36 -18.75 -3.66
C SER A 59 -8.03 -18.91 -4.39
N ASN A 60 -7.24 -19.96 -4.09
CA ASN A 60 -5.88 -20.19 -4.62
C ASN A 60 -4.94 -19.00 -4.39
N VAL A 61 -5.17 -18.21 -3.35
CA VAL A 61 -4.30 -17.08 -2.99
C VAL A 61 -3.13 -17.64 -2.21
N THR A 62 -2.02 -17.82 -2.92
CA THR A 62 -0.75 -18.27 -2.34
C THR A 62 0.15 -17.10 -1.97
N PHE A 63 1.12 -17.37 -1.09
CA PHE A 63 2.16 -16.41 -0.73
C PHE A 63 2.87 -15.83 -1.96
N ASP A 64 3.22 -16.66 -2.96
CA ASP A 64 3.88 -16.20 -4.19
C ASP A 64 3.06 -15.17 -4.97
N MET A 65 1.73 -15.34 -5.02
CA MET A 65 0.84 -14.42 -5.72
C MET A 65 0.81 -13.05 -5.04
N GLN A 66 0.76 -13.03 -3.72
CA GLN A 66 0.78 -11.81 -2.93
C GLN A 66 2.16 -11.16 -2.93
N PHE A 67 3.23 -11.97 -2.86
CA PHE A 67 4.60 -11.48 -2.87
C PHE A 67 4.96 -10.81 -4.19
N ARG A 68 4.48 -11.32 -5.33
CA ARG A 68 4.67 -10.67 -6.65
C ARG A 68 4.20 -9.23 -6.71
N ARG A 69 3.20 -8.84 -5.92
CA ARG A 69 2.72 -7.44 -5.84
C ARG A 69 3.75 -6.51 -5.18
N TYR A 70 4.59 -7.07 -4.31
CA TYR A 70 5.57 -6.32 -3.52
C TYR A 70 7.02 -6.64 -3.92
N GLU A 71 7.25 -7.50 -4.91
CA GLU A 71 8.58 -7.94 -5.35
C GLU A 71 9.48 -6.75 -5.70
N ASP A 72 8.95 -5.77 -6.42
CA ASP A 72 9.67 -4.54 -6.78
C ASP A 72 10.06 -3.72 -5.54
N LEU A 73 9.20 -3.69 -4.52
CA LEU A 73 9.48 -3.02 -3.25
C LEU A 73 10.72 -3.64 -2.56
N PHE A 74 10.84 -4.97 -2.59
CA PHE A 74 12.00 -5.68 -2.04
C PHE A 74 13.28 -5.46 -2.85
N LYS A 75 13.16 -5.28 -4.17
CA LYS A 75 14.29 -5.06 -5.08
C LYS A 75 14.80 -3.62 -5.06
N PHE A 76 13.90 -2.64 -5.04
CA PHE A 76 14.23 -1.23 -5.22
C PHE A 76 14.20 -0.48 -3.90
N ASP A 77 13.08 -0.51 -3.17
CA ASP A 77 12.91 0.30 -1.95
C ASP A 77 13.63 -0.29 -0.73
N PHE A 78 13.74 -1.62 -0.66
CA PHE A 78 14.46 -2.30 0.41
C PHE A 78 15.88 -2.74 0.01
N THR A 79 16.43 -2.24 -1.10
CA THR A 79 17.78 -2.65 -1.57
C THR A 79 18.87 -2.44 -0.52
N ASN A 80 18.75 -1.39 0.30
CA ASN A 80 19.70 -1.03 1.36
C ASN A 80 19.47 -1.78 2.69
N GLN A 81 18.42 -2.61 2.78
CA GLN A 81 18.10 -3.38 3.97
C GLN A 81 18.73 -4.77 3.88
N ASP A 82 19.20 -5.28 5.01
CA ASP A 82 19.70 -6.64 5.11
C ASP A 82 18.58 -7.67 4.95
N ASP A 83 18.95 -8.87 4.51
CA ASP A 83 17.98 -9.94 4.27
C ASP A 83 17.25 -10.34 5.56
N ALA A 84 17.91 -10.26 6.73
CA ALA A 84 17.24 -10.55 7.98
C ALA A 84 16.16 -9.50 8.31
N TRP A 85 16.36 -8.23 7.96
CA TRP A 85 15.33 -7.20 8.07
C TRP A 85 14.15 -7.47 7.13
N LYS A 86 14.43 -7.81 5.87
CA LYS A 86 13.40 -8.15 4.87
C LYS A 86 12.57 -9.37 5.29
N VAL A 87 13.22 -10.40 5.82
CA VAL A 87 12.57 -11.60 6.35
C VAL A 87 11.74 -11.27 7.59
N ARG A 88 12.26 -10.47 8.55
CA ARG A 88 11.48 -10.02 9.71
C ARG A 88 10.23 -9.24 9.28
N LEU A 89 10.32 -8.42 8.23
CA LEU A 89 9.18 -7.69 7.70
C LEU A 89 8.13 -8.65 7.12
N LEU A 90 8.54 -9.62 6.33
CA LEU A 90 7.66 -10.67 5.80
C LEU A 90 6.95 -11.41 6.95
N LEU A 91 7.69 -11.90 7.94
CA LEU A 91 7.11 -12.61 9.09
C LEU A 91 6.10 -11.76 9.86
N ARG A 92 6.35 -10.45 10.00
CA ARG A 92 5.41 -9.52 10.66
C ARG A 92 4.13 -9.28 9.84
N LYS A 93 4.19 -9.49 8.53
CA LYS A 93 3.05 -9.35 7.60
C LYS A 93 2.39 -10.69 7.30
N LEU A 94 2.91 -11.82 7.75
CA LEU A 94 2.16 -13.08 7.74
C LEU A 94 1.22 -13.12 8.94
N ASP A 95 -0.02 -13.53 8.69
CA ASP A 95 -0.98 -13.80 9.76
C ASP A 95 -0.43 -14.92 10.68
N PRO A 96 -0.57 -14.82 12.03
CA PRO A 96 -0.16 -15.88 12.96
C PRO A 96 -0.73 -17.27 12.65
N SER A 97 -1.89 -17.35 11.98
CA SER A 97 -2.48 -18.59 11.46
C SER A 97 -1.52 -19.32 10.48
N GLU A 98 -0.74 -18.56 9.71
CA GLU A 98 0.14 -19.08 8.67
C GLU A 98 1.51 -19.55 9.19
N LEU A 99 1.92 -19.12 10.38
CA LEU A 99 3.20 -19.53 10.96
C LEU A 99 3.26 -21.06 11.19
N ASP A 100 2.11 -21.68 11.50
CA ASP A 100 1.97 -23.14 11.61
C ASP A 100 2.05 -23.85 10.24
N SER A 101 1.54 -23.21 9.18
CA SER A 101 1.58 -23.73 7.81
C SER A 101 3.01 -23.70 7.22
N VAL A 102 3.74 -22.61 7.44
CA VAL A 102 5.15 -22.48 7.01
C VAL A 102 6.05 -23.47 7.77
N SER A 103 5.79 -23.69 9.07
CA SER A 103 6.47 -24.73 9.87
C SER A 103 6.23 -26.14 9.34
N LYS A 104 5.00 -26.43 8.88
CA LYS A 104 4.66 -27.72 8.27
C LYS A 104 5.32 -27.93 6.90
N GLN A 105 5.47 -26.87 6.10
CA GLN A 105 6.17 -26.98 4.81
C GLN A 105 7.69 -27.16 4.98
N LEU A 106 8.31 -26.54 5.98
CA LEU A 106 9.75 -26.70 6.26
C LEU A 106 10.11 -28.05 6.92
N SER A 107 9.14 -28.75 7.50
CA SER A 107 9.32 -30.10 8.07
C SER A 107 9.16 -31.23 7.05
N VAL A 108 8.86 -30.91 5.79
CA VAL A 108 8.77 -31.86 4.67
C VAL A 108 9.85 -31.51 3.64
N THR A 109 11.11 -31.64 4.03
CA THR A 109 12.27 -31.78 3.14
C THR A 109 13.34 -32.55 3.93
#